data_AF-A0A944H666-F1
#
_entry.id   AF-A0A944H666-F1
#
_cell.length_a   1.000
_cell.length_b   1.000
_cell.length_c   1.000
_cell.angle_alpha   90.00
_cell.angle_beta   90.00
_cell.angle_gamma   90.00
#
_symmetry.space_group_name_H-M   'P 1'
#
loop_
_entity.id
_entity.type
_entity.pdbx_description
1 polymer ?
#
loop_
_entity_poly.entity_id
_entity_poly.type
_entity_poly.pdbx_seq_one_letter_code
_entity_poly.pdbx_strand_id
1 'polypeptide(L)'
;MTNYTIAQTQSGNSLSIIPKMANRHGLIAGATGTGKTVTLRTLAEQFSNDGVPVFLVDVKGDISGLIKAGTMQGKVAERVEQFDLDGENYFSPFPVSFWDVFGETGIPLRTTISELGPVLLSRLLNLNDTQEGLLNLVFRVADDKGLLLIDLKDLRAMLQYVGENAKAFRMEYGNVSVASIGAIQRALLSLENEGATQLFGEPSLNLDDWLQTRDGKGVINILNSEKLINSPTLYSAFLLWLMSELFENLPEVGDPEKPKFVMFFDEAHLIFDDAPKALVDKVEQVVRLIRSKGVGVYFVTQNPLDLPESILGQLGNRIQHALRAFTPRDQKAVKAASETFRSNPDVDVAQAITQLGIGEALVSVLDEKGMPTPVEIAYIYPPKSQLSPLLKTERNLFVKQDDLYSYYSEYVDEQSAYEDLKQQLEAEQQQIQEEKEESEGLLGGIIASI
;
A
#
# COMPACT_ATOMS: atom_id res chain seq x y z
N MET A 1 -17.87 23.92 -0.29
CA MET A 1 -16.72 23.10 -0.69
C MET A 1 -16.39 23.40 -2.13
N THR A 2 -15.12 23.64 -2.42
CA THR A 2 -14.64 23.86 -3.79
C THR A 2 -14.39 22.49 -4.41
N ASN A 3 -14.83 22.28 -5.66
CA ASN A 3 -14.53 21.03 -6.37
C ASN A 3 -13.01 20.91 -6.61
N TYR A 4 -12.51 19.68 -6.75
CA TYR A 4 -11.11 19.44 -7.07
C TYR A 4 -10.86 19.66 -8.55
N THR A 5 -10.55 20.90 -8.92
CA THR A 5 -10.28 21.28 -10.30
C THR A 5 -8.94 20.73 -10.78
N ILE A 6 -8.97 19.94 -11.86
CA ILE A 6 -7.81 19.14 -12.32
C ILE A 6 -7.38 19.44 -13.74
N ALA A 7 -8.27 19.93 -14.59
CA ALA A 7 -7.96 20.19 -15.98
C ALA A 7 -8.81 21.31 -16.56
N GLN A 8 -8.41 21.83 -17.73
CA GLN A 8 -9.18 22.81 -18.50
C GLN A 8 -9.25 22.39 -19.97
N THR A 9 -10.45 22.44 -20.55
CA THR A 9 -10.64 22.21 -22.00
C THR A 9 -10.06 23.37 -22.81
N GLN A 10 -9.87 23.17 -24.11
CA GLN A 10 -9.44 24.26 -25.01
C GLN A 10 -10.45 25.43 -25.08
N SER A 11 -11.72 25.15 -24.81
CA SER A 11 -12.78 26.16 -24.71
C SER A 11 -12.80 26.91 -23.38
N GLY A 12 -11.89 26.59 -22.46
CA GLY A 12 -11.77 27.26 -21.16
C GLY A 12 -12.60 26.64 -20.04
N ASN A 13 -13.31 25.53 -20.28
CA ASN A 13 -14.13 24.88 -19.26
C ASN A 13 -13.26 24.09 -18.29
N SER A 14 -13.37 24.36 -16.99
CA SER A 14 -12.68 23.60 -15.96
C SER A 14 -13.36 22.26 -15.69
N LEU A 15 -12.58 21.19 -15.68
CA LEU A 15 -13.00 19.84 -15.31
C LEU A 15 -12.56 19.57 -13.87
N SER A 16 -13.49 19.13 -13.03
CA SER A 16 -13.26 18.97 -11.60
C SER A 16 -13.89 17.70 -11.06
N ILE A 17 -13.21 17.04 -10.12
CA ILE A 17 -13.81 15.95 -9.33
C ILE A 17 -14.63 16.58 -8.20
N ILE A 18 -15.88 16.14 -8.07
CA ILE A 18 -16.74 16.53 -6.95
C ILE A 18 -16.24 15.80 -5.68
N PRO A 19 -16.05 16.47 -4.53
CA PRO A 19 -15.49 15.85 -3.33
C PRO A 19 -16.15 14.54 -2.91
N LYS A 20 -17.48 14.50 -2.83
CA LYS A 20 -18.27 13.28 -2.53
C LYS A 20 -18.12 12.14 -3.55
N MET A 21 -17.50 12.39 -4.70
CA MET A 21 -17.25 11.40 -5.76
C MET A 21 -15.80 10.93 -5.80
N ALA A 22 -14.90 11.51 -5.00
CA ALA A 22 -13.49 11.14 -4.99
C ALA A 22 -13.22 9.77 -4.34
N ASN A 23 -14.09 9.30 -3.44
CA ASN A 23 -14.00 7.93 -2.90
C ASN A 23 -14.58 6.86 -3.84
N ARG A 24 -15.06 7.22 -5.04
CA ARG A 24 -15.47 6.27 -6.10
C ARG A 24 -14.31 5.84 -7.00
N HIS A 25 -13.11 5.91 -6.44
CA HIS A 25 -11.85 5.48 -7.03
C HIS A 25 -11.53 6.17 -8.36
N GLY A 26 -10.34 5.90 -8.90
CA GLY A 26 -9.98 6.41 -10.20
C GLY A 26 -8.83 5.70 -10.89
N LEU A 27 -8.70 6.00 -12.17
CA LEU A 27 -7.64 5.52 -13.05
C LEU A 27 -6.89 6.71 -13.64
N ILE A 28 -5.57 6.70 -13.52
CA ILE A 28 -4.66 7.60 -14.24
C ILE A 28 -3.77 6.74 -15.14
N ALA A 29 -4.00 6.79 -16.45
CA ALA A 29 -3.31 5.93 -17.40
C ALA A 29 -2.58 6.71 -18.49
N GLY A 30 -1.59 6.11 -19.15
CA GLY A 30 -0.86 6.71 -20.27
C GLY A 30 0.62 6.34 -20.32
N ALA A 31 1.28 6.57 -21.45
CA ALA A 31 2.69 6.20 -21.63
C ALA A 31 3.64 6.98 -20.69
N THR A 32 4.89 6.56 -20.59
CA THR A 32 5.92 7.28 -19.82
C THR A 32 6.14 8.68 -20.38
N GLY A 33 6.20 9.68 -19.48
CA GLY A 33 6.46 11.08 -19.83
C GLY A 33 5.26 11.87 -20.38
N THR A 34 4.04 11.30 -20.40
CA THR A 34 2.87 11.97 -20.97
C THR A 34 2.15 12.91 -20.00
N GLY A 35 2.33 12.73 -18.68
CA GLY A 35 1.75 13.61 -17.65
C GLY A 35 1.09 12.92 -16.45
N LYS A 36 1.19 11.58 -16.35
CA LYS A 36 0.61 10.82 -15.21
C LYS A 36 1.03 11.34 -13.84
N THR A 37 2.33 11.47 -13.58
CA THR A 37 2.86 11.95 -12.29
C THR A 37 2.38 13.37 -11.98
N VAL A 38 2.24 14.23 -12.99
CA VAL A 38 1.67 15.57 -12.84
C VAL A 38 0.21 15.48 -12.39
N THR A 39 -0.60 14.61 -13.01
CA THR A 39 -2.00 14.41 -12.62
C THR A 39 -2.15 13.88 -11.20
N LEU A 40 -1.35 12.87 -10.85
CA LEU A 40 -1.30 12.32 -9.49
C LEU A 40 -0.98 13.43 -8.49
N ARG A 41 0.07 14.23 -8.73
CA ARG A 41 0.46 15.34 -7.87
C ARG A 41 -0.64 16.39 -7.75
N THR A 42 -1.20 16.85 -8.88
CA THR A 42 -2.29 17.84 -8.89
C THR A 42 -3.48 17.35 -8.07
N LEU A 43 -3.88 16.09 -8.18
CA LEU A 43 -4.95 15.53 -7.36
C LEU A 43 -4.57 15.44 -5.87
N ALA A 44 -3.39 14.89 -5.55
CA ALA A 44 -2.90 14.77 -4.17
C ALA A 44 -2.85 16.13 -3.46
N GLU A 45 -2.39 17.17 -4.17
CA GLU A 45 -2.36 18.55 -3.68
C GLU A 45 -3.75 19.14 -3.44
N GLN A 46 -4.72 18.83 -4.31
CA GLN A 46 -6.12 19.26 -4.13
C GLN A 46 -6.76 18.59 -2.90
N PHE A 47 -6.53 17.28 -2.72
CA PHE A 47 -6.99 16.55 -1.54
C PHE A 47 -6.35 17.09 -0.26
N SER A 48 -5.03 17.26 -0.25
CA SER A 48 -4.30 17.84 0.88
C SER A 48 -4.81 19.24 1.22
N ASN A 49 -5.04 20.12 0.24
CA ASN A 49 -5.60 21.46 0.48
C ASN A 49 -7.02 21.44 1.09
N ASP A 50 -7.82 20.41 0.80
CA ASP A 50 -9.11 20.19 1.44
C ASP A 50 -8.99 19.37 2.74
N GLY A 51 -7.81 19.30 3.36
CA GLY A 51 -7.64 18.61 4.64
C GLY A 51 -7.80 17.09 4.56
N VAL A 52 -7.79 16.50 3.35
CA VAL A 52 -7.87 15.05 3.16
C VAL A 52 -6.45 14.49 3.11
N PRO A 53 -6.04 13.63 4.06
CA PRO A 53 -4.74 12.99 4.03
C PRO A 53 -4.61 12.03 2.85
N VAL A 54 -3.40 11.93 2.31
CA VAL A 54 -3.11 11.19 1.08
C VAL A 54 -2.00 10.19 1.34
N PHE A 55 -2.08 9.02 0.74
CA PHE A 55 -0.98 8.05 0.65
C PHE A 55 -0.53 7.89 -0.79
N LEU A 56 0.78 7.96 -1.03
CA LEU A 56 1.40 7.81 -2.35
C LEU A 56 2.50 6.75 -2.27
N VAL A 57 2.47 5.79 -3.18
CA VAL A 57 3.62 4.91 -3.44
C VAL A 57 4.54 5.58 -4.45
N ASP A 58 5.76 5.95 -4.05
CA ASP A 58 6.77 6.56 -4.93
C ASP A 58 7.77 5.49 -5.40
N VAL A 59 7.45 4.83 -6.50
CA VAL A 59 8.29 3.81 -7.14
C VAL A 59 9.51 4.42 -7.83
N LYS A 60 9.37 5.62 -8.37
CA LYS A 60 10.38 6.28 -9.21
C LYS A 60 11.30 7.21 -8.43
N GLY A 61 10.98 7.50 -7.18
CA GLY A 61 11.65 8.50 -6.34
C GLY A 61 11.40 9.94 -6.80
N ASP A 62 10.40 10.17 -7.66
CA ASP A 62 10.18 11.43 -8.36
C ASP A 62 9.09 12.31 -7.73
N ILE A 63 8.51 11.91 -6.59
CA ILE A 63 7.38 12.61 -5.95
C ILE A 63 7.82 13.44 -4.74
N SER A 64 9.02 13.19 -4.21
CA SER A 64 9.53 13.86 -2.99
C SER A 64 9.57 15.39 -2.99
N GLY A 65 9.49 16.04 -4.15
CA GLY A 65 9.42 17.50 -4.27
C GLY A 65 8.15 18.14 -3.70
N LEU A 66 7.10 17.36 -3.38
CA LEU A 66 5.82 17.87 -2.83
C LEU A 66 5.96 18.78 -1.60
N ILE A 67 7.00 18.56 -0.78
CA ILE A 67 7.23 19.34 0.44
C ILE A 67 7.72 20.78 0.17
N LYS A 68 8.20 21.06 -1.05
CA LYS A 68 8.67 22.39 -1.46
C LYS A 68 7.70 23.03 -2.44
N ALA A 69 7.55 24.35 -2.36
CA ALA A 69 6.81 25.10 -3.36
C ALA A 69 7.48 24.99 -4.73
N GLY A 70 6.68 25.00 -5.80
CA GLY A 70 7.16 25.20 -7.16
C GLY A 70 7.74 26.60 -7.36
N THR A 71 8.23 26.86 -8.57
CA THR A 71 8.80 28.16 -8.95
C THR A 71 8.31 28.57 -10.34
N MET A 72 8.33 29.87 -10.63
CA MET A 72 8.07 30.42 -11.98
C MET A 72 9.23 30.12 -12.95
N GLN A 73 9.55 28.83 -13.15
CA GLN A 73 10.58 28.38 -14.10
C GLN A 73 10.11 27.16 -14.91
N GLY A 74 10.56 27.10 -16.17
CA GLY A 74 10.31 25.98 -17.08
C GLY A 74 8.84 25.80 -17.47
N LYS A 75 8.48 24.58 -17.88
CA LYS A 75 7.15 24.25 -18.42
C LYS A 75 5.99 24.49 -17.45
N VAL A 76 6.25 24.45 -16.14
CA VAL A 76 5.23 24.74 -15.13
C VAL A 76 4.84 26.21 -15.16
N ALA A 77 5.82 27.11 -15.27
CA ALA A 77 5.58 28.55 -15.39
C ALA A 77 4.81 28.91 -16.66
N GLU A 78 5.21 28.33 -17.80
CA GLU A 78 4.48 28.48 -19.07
C GLU A 78 3.01 28.10 -18.92
N ARG A 79 2.73 27.04 -18.15
CA ARG A 79 1.37 26.56 -17.89
C ARG A 79 0.60 27.45 -16.92
N VAL A 80 1.28 27.98 -15.90
CA VAL A 80 0.73 28.96 -14.96
C VAL A 80 0.30 30.23 -15.69
N GLU A 81 1.14 30.73 -16.60
CA GLU A 81 0.82 31.87 -17.47
C GLU A 81 -0.31 31.55 -18.45
N GLN A 82 -0.25 30.38 -19.10
CA GLN A 82 -1.27 29.95 -20.07
C GLN A 82 -2.68 29.94 -19.47
N PHE A 83 -2.80 29.58 -18.19
CA PHE A 83 -4.07 29.46 -17.49
C PHE A 83 -4.38 30.63 -16.55
N ASP A 84 -3.59 31.70 -16.59
CA ASP A 84 -3.76 32.90 -15.75
C ASP A 84 -3.85 32.57 -14.24
N LEU A 85 -2.95 31.70 -13.79
CA LEU A 85 -2.95 31.14 -12.43
C LEU A 85 -2.09 31.99 -11.48
N ASP A 86 -2.49 33.22 -11.17
CA ASP A 86 -1.93 34.08 -10.10
C ASP A 86 -0.37 34.11 -9.92
N GLY A 87 0.38 33.87 -11.01
CA GLY A 87 1.85 33.93 -11.05
C GLY A 87 2.56 33.18 -9.91
N GLU A 88 3.45 33.88 -9.20
CA GLU A 88 4.25 33.31 -8.10
C GLU A 88 3.40 32.84 -6.91
N ASN A 89 2.22 33.44 -6.69
CA ASN A 89 1.34 33.09 -5.56
C ASN A 89 0.63 31.74 -5.76
N TYR A 90 0.68 31.18 -6.98
CA TYR A 90 0.14 29.86 -7.27
C TYR A 90 0.84 28.75 -6.49
N PHE A 91 2.15 28.88 -6.30
CA PHE A 91 2.99 27.82 -5.77
C PHE A 91 2.90 27.73 -4.25
N SER A 92 2.86 26.50 -3.74
CA SER A 92 2.79 26.25 -2.32
C SER A 92 3.42 24.92 -1.96
N PRO A 93 4.05 24.80 -0.78
CA PRO A 93 4.46 23.50 -0.25
C PRO A 93 3.26 22.74 0.35
N PHE A 94 3.46 21.45 0.56
CA PHE A 94 2.50 20.56 1.21
C PHE A 94 3.13 19.84 2.40
N PRO A 95 2.35 19.52 3.44
CA PRO A 95 2.83 18.68 4.53
C PRO A 95 3.08 17.26 4.00
N VAL A 96 4.31 16.77 4.16
CA VAL A 96 4.72 15.46 3.67
C VAL A 96 5.41 14.70 4.81
N SER A 97 5.07 13.42 4.93
CA SER A 97 5.81 12.45 5.75
C SER A 97 6.34 11.35 4.85
N PHE A 98 7.64 11.08 4.93
CA PHE A 98 8.31 10.09 4.08
C PHE A 98 8.47 8.78 4.84
N TRP A 99 8.00 7.68 4.25
CA TRP A 99 8.01 6.34 4.82
C TRP A 99 8.90 5.41 4.00
N ASP A 100 9.50 4.40 4.64
CA ASP A 100 10.37 3.42 4.00
C ASP A 100 10.32 2.09 4.77
N VAL A 101 9.96 1.00 4.09
CA VAL A 101 9.93 -0.35 4.70
C VAL A 101 11.32 -0.78 5.17
N PHE A 102 12.39 -0.35 4.49
CA PHE A 102 13.76 -0.68 4.90
C PHE A 102 14.37 0.35 5.85
N GLY A 103 13.67 1.45 6.14
CA GLY A 103 14.12 2.50 7.07
C GLY A 103 15.38 3.27 6.63
N GLU A 104 15.78 3.21 5.35
CA GLU A 104 17.03 3.82 4.89
C GLU A 104 16.86 5.30 4.50
N THR A 105 15.71 5.64 3.93
CA THR A 105 15.43 6.94 3.29
C THR A 105 14.10 7.55 3.72
N GLY A 106 13.47 6.99 4.75
CA GLY A 106 12.19 7.38 5.31
C GLY A 106 12.04 6.95 6.76
N ILE A 107 10.92 7.32 7.37
CA ILE A 107 10.45 6.80 8.65
C ILE A 107 10.25 5.28 8.47
N PRO A 108 10.87 4.43 9.30
CA PRO A 108 10.69 2.99 9.20
C PRO A 108 9.23 2.60 9.29
N LEU A 109 8.75 1.87 8.28
CA LEU A 109 7.38 1.36 8.25
C LEU A 109 7.38 -0.10 8.67
N ARG A 110 6.66 -0.42 9.75
CA ARG A 110 6.50 -1.78 10.24
C ARG A 110 5.03 -2.15 10.48
N THR A 111 4.78 -3.44 10.54
CA THR A 111 3.53 -4.10 10.94
C THR A 111 3.89 -5.40 11.67
N THR A 112 2.94 -6.11 12.27
CA THR A 112 3.21 -7.41 12.92
C THR A 112 2.61 -8.60 12.16
N ILE A 113 3.10 -9.81 12.45
CA ILE A 113 2.50 -11.05 11.93
C ILE A 113 1.06 -11.21 12.42
N SER A 114 0.78 -10.81 13.66
CA SER A 114 -0.57 -10.78 14.23
C SER A 114 -1.51 -9.85 13.45
N GLU A 115 -1.08 -8.64 13.08
CA GLU A 115 -1.89 -7.68 12.31
C GLU A 115 -2.22 -8.20 10.90
N LEU A 116 -1.28 -8.88 10.24
CA LEU A 116 -1.55 -9.49 8.94
C LEU A 116 -2.50 -10.68 9.06
N GLY A 117 -2.36 -11.46 10.14
CA GLY A 117 -3.22 -12.60 10.43
C GLY A 117 -3.03 -13.81 9.49
N PRO A 118 -3.66 -14.95 9.82
CA PRO A 118 -3.41 -16.21 9.11
C PRO A 118 -3.96 -16.22 7.68
N VAL A 119 -5.05 -15.49 7.42
CA VAL A 119 -5.72 -15.49 6.12
C VAL A 119 -4.88 -14.72 5.08
N LEU A 120 -4.50 -13.48 5.37
CA LEU A 120 -3.70 -12.69 4.43
C LEU A 120 -2.32 -13.32 4.24
N LEU A 121 -1.70 -13.79 5.33
CA LEU A 121 -0.41 -14.46 5.26
C LEU A 121 -0.47 -15.75 4.43
N SER A 122 -1.56 -16.53 4.52
CA SER A 122 -1.76 -17.71 3.66
C SER A 122 -1.82 -17.35 2.18
N ARG A 123 -2.49 -16.25 1.84
CA ARG A 123 -2.62 -15.78 0.45
C ARG A 123 -1.27 -15.25 -0.06
N LEU A 124 -0.56 -14.49 0.76
CA LEU A 124 0.77 -13.97 0.48
C LEU A 124 1.78 -15.09 0.20
N LEU A 125 1.79 -16.11 1.05
CA LEU A 125 2.70 -17.26 0.94
C LEU A 125 2.22 -18.30 -0.09
N ASN A 126 1.11 -18.04 -0.79
CA ASN A 126 0.47 -18.94 -1.76
C ASN A 126 0.23 -20.35 -1.19
N LEU A 127 -0.28 -20.41 0.05
CA LEU A 127 -0.58 -21.65 0.75
C LEU A 127 -1.84 -22.31 0.19
N ASN A 128 -1.86 -23.65 0.14
CA ASN A 128 -3.07 -24.42 -0.15
C ASN A 128 -3.97 -24.54 1.10
N ASP A 129 -5.21 -25.01 0.92
CA ASP A 129 -6.22 -25.13 1.99
C ASP A 129 -5.73 -25.88 3.24
N THR A 130 -4.89 -26.91 3.06
CA THR A 130 -4.33 -27.67 4.19
C THR A 130 -3.27 -26.87 4.95
N GLN A 131 -2.44 -26.11 4.23
CA GLN A 131 -1.43 -25.24 4.82
C GLN A 131 -2.06 -24.01 5.48
N GLU A 132 -3.09 -23.43 4.87
CA GLU A 132 -3.90 -22.36 5.46
C GLU A 132 -4.59 -22.85 6.74
N GLY A 133 -5.20 -24.05 6.74
CA GLY A 133 -5.78 -24.64 7.94
C GLY A 133 -4.77 -24.83 9.07
N LEU A 134 -3.56 -25.28 8.74
CA LEU A 134 -2.45 -25.36 9.70
C LEU A 134 -2.03 -23.97 10.21
N LEU A 135 -1.93 -22.97 9.35
CA LEU A 135 -1.55 -21.63 9.77
C LEU A 135 -2.60 -21.03 10.71
N ASN A 136 -3.89 -21.20 10.42
CA ASN A 136 -4.98 -20.80 11.32
C ASN A 136 -4.87 -21.48 12.70
N LEU A 137 -4.53 -22.77 12.73
CA LEU A 137 -4.26 -23.48 13.98
C LEU A 137 -3.11 -22.85 14.76
N VAL A 138 -1.99 -22.55 14.08
CA VAL A 138 -0.81 -21.95 14.71
C VAL A 138 -1.15 -20.62 15.38
N PHE A 139 -1.88 -19.75 14.69
CA PHE A 139 -2.36 -18.49 15.27
C PHE A 139 -3.27 -18.72 16.47
N ARG A 140 -4.23 -19.65 16.37
CA ARG A 140 -5.13 -19.94 17.48
C ARG A 140 -4.40 -20.47 18.72
N VAL A 141 -3.38 -21.32 18.55
CA VAL A 141 -2.57 -21.80 19.68
C VAL A 141 -1.76 -20.67 20.30
N ALA A 142 -1.30 -19.71 19.50
CA ALA A 142 -0.63 -18.51 20.02
C ALA A 142 -1.61 -17.69 20.86
N ASP A 143 -2.81 -17.41 20.34
CA ASP A 143 -3.87 -16.66 21.03
C ASP A 143 -4.29 -17.33 22.36
N ASP A 144 -4.57 -18.63 22.33
CA ASP A 144 -4.98 -19.41 23.51
C ASP A 144 -3.91 -19.40 24.62
N LYS A 145 -2.64 -19.21 24.25
CA LYS A 145 -1.50 -19.15 25.17
C LYS A 145 -1.05 -17.73 25.50
N GLY A 146 -1.64 -16.70 24.88
CA GLY A 146 -1.21 -15.31 25.02
C GLY A 146 0.19 -15.03 24.45
N LEU A 147 0.62 -15.80 23.44
CA LEU A 147 1.92 -15.64 22.80
C LEU A 147 1.81 -14.66 21.63
N LEU A 148 2.57 -13.58 21.65
CA LEU A 148 2.54 -12.55 20.62
C LEU A 148 3.31 -12.99 19.36
N LEU A 149 2.70 -12.82 18.18
CA LEU A 149 3.36 -13.04 16.89
C LEU A 149 3.72 -11.68 16.28
N ILE A 150 4.90 -11.20 16.64
CA ILE A 150 5.35 -9.88 16.23
C ILE A 150 6.03 -10.00 14.86
N ASP A 151 6.98 -10.91 14.72
CA ASP A 151 7.80 -11.04 13.52
C ASP A 151 7.92 -12.49 12.97
N LEU A 152 8.84 -12.69 12.02
CA LEU A 152 9.08 -13.98 11.40
C LEU A 152 9.73 -15.03 12.32
N LYS A 153 10.52 -14.66 13.33
CA LYS A 153 11.10 -15.63 14.28
C LYS A 153 9.98 -16.23 15.14
N ASP A 154 8.99 -15.43 15.48
CA ASP A 154 7.86 -15.83 16.35
C ASP A 154 6.99 -16.87 15.66
N LEU A 155 6.60 -16.58 14.41
CA LEU A 155 5.80 -17.52 13.64
C LEU A 155 6.55 -18.83 13.38
N ARG A 156 7.87 -18.76 13.12
CA ARG A 156 8.70 -19.95 12.95
C ARG A 156 8.79 -20.78 14.24
N ALA A 157 8.96 -20.13 15.39
CA ALA A 157 8.97 -20.78 16.70
C ALA A 157 7.64 -21.46 16.97
N MET A 158 6.52 -20.78 16.70
CA MET A 158 5.19 -21.35 16.87
C MET A 158 4.91 -22.54 15.93
N LEU A 159 5.35 -22.46 14.67
CA LEU A 159 5.27 -23.58 13.73
C LEU A 159 6.04 -24.80 14.24
N GLN A 160 7.23 -24.59 14.81
CA GLN A 160 8.03 -25.67 15.41
C GLN A 160 7.33 -26.24 16.64
N TYR A 161 6.88 -25.38 17.55
CA TYR A 161 6.18 -25.78 18.77
C TYR A 161 4.93 -26.61 18.48
N VAL A 162 4.08 -26.18 17.54
CA VAL A 162 2.89 -26.93 17.11
C VAL A 162 3.27 -28.26 16.46
N GLY A 163 4.37 -28.30 15.71
CA GLY A 163 4.90 -29.53 15.11
C GLY A 163 5.37 -30.57 16.13
N GLU A 164 6.14 -30.14 17.13
CA GLU A 164 6.65 -30.99 18.20
C GLU A 164 5.52 -31.50 19.12
N ASN A 165 4.49 -30.68 19.30
CA ASN A 165 3.33 -30.97 20.14
C ASN A 165 2.10 -31.45 19.36
N ALA A 166 2.26 -31.87 18.10
CA ALA A 166 1.17 -32.22 17.18
C ALA A 166 0.15 -33.22 17.75
N LYS A 167 0.60 -34.15 18.62
CA LYS A 167 -0.29 -35.13 19.27
C LYS A 167 -1.31 -34.48 20.20
N ALA A 168 -0.93 -33.43 20.93
CA ALA A 168 -1.80 -32.73 21.86
C ALA A 168 -2.90 -31.95 21.11
N PHE A 169 -2.55 -31.33 19.99
CA PHE A 169 -3.49 -30.54 19.19
C PHE A 169 -4.38 -31.37 18.27
N ARG A 170 -4.03 -32.64 18.03
CA ARG A 170 -4.69 -33.49 17.04
C ARG A 170 -6.20 -33.65 17.25
N MET A 171 -6.62 -33.81 18.50
CA MET A 171 -8.03 -34.06 18.84
C MET A 171 -8.90 -32.81 18.71
N GLU A 172 -8.33 -31.65 19.01
CA GLU A 172 -9.06 -30.38 19.02
C GLU A 172 -9.04 -29.69 17.66
N TYR A 173 -7.94 -29.86 16.90
CA TYR A 173 -7.67 -29.06 15.72
C TYR A 173 -7.36 -29.85 14.45
N GLY A 174 -7.38 -31.18 14.52
CA GLY A 174 -7.12 -32.05 13.38
C GLY A 174 -5.64 -32.34 13.13
N ASN A 175 -5.33 -32.96 11.99
CA ASN A 175 -4.01 -33.52 11.77
C ASN A 175 -2.97 -32.46 11.34
N VAL A 176 -1.95 -32.26 12.18
CA VAL A 176 -0.77 -31.44 11.88
C VAL A 176 0.23 -32.27 11.07
N SER A 177 0.53 -31.85 9.84
CA SER A 177 1.49 -32.57 8.96
C SER A 177 2.87 -31.89 8.95
N VAL A 178 3.93 -32.67 9.12
CA VAL A 178 5.33 -32.19 9.04
C VAL A 178 5.64 -31.61 7.65
N ALA A 179 5.04 -32.18 6.60
CA ALA A 179 5.18 -31.68 5.23
C ALA A 179 4.62 -30.26 5.07
N SER A 180 3.46 -29.98 5.68
CA SER A 180 2.84 -28.65 5.67
C SER A 180 3.67 -27.64 6.44
N ILE A 181 4.17 -28.00 7.64
CA ILE A 181 5.08 -27.14 8.42
C ILE A 181 6.31 -26.76 7.59
N GLY A 182 6.99 -27.75 7.00
CA GLY A 182 8.17 -27.51 6.20
C GLY A 182 7.90 -26.67 4.94
N ALA A 183 6.70 -26.76 4.35
CA ALA A 183 6.31 -25.90 3.24
C ALA A 183 6.13 -24.45 3.67
N ILE A 184 5.43 -24.20 4.79
CA ILE A 184 5.23 -22.86 5.33
C ILE A 184 6.58 -22.24 5.72
N GLN A 185 7.45 -22.99 6.42
CA GLN A 185 8.79 -22.51 6.80
C GLN A 185 9.65 -22.12 5.58
N ARG A 186 9.60 -22.87 4.47
CA ARG A 186 10.31 -22.49 3.24
C ARG A 186 9.73 -21.22 2.60
N ALA A 187 8.42 -21.05 2.65
CA ALA A 187 7.78 -19.83 2.15
C ALA A 187 8.19 -18.60 2.99
N LEU A 188 8.22 -18.74 4.32
CA LEU A 188 8.72 -17.69 5.22
C LEU A 188 10.19 -17.35 4.96
N LEU A 189 11.04 -18.35 4.72
CA LEU A 189 12.45 -18.11 4.37
C LEU A 189 12.59 -17.33 3.05
N SER A 190 11.75 -17.61 2.05
CA SER A 190 11.74 -16.84 0.81
C SER A 190 11.40 -15.37 1.06
N LEU A 191 10.40 -15.12 1.90
CA LEU A 191 9.97 -13.77 2.27
C LEU A 191 11.04 -13.03 3.09
N GLU A 192 11.73 -13.72 4.01
CA GLU A 192 12.88 -13.20 4.76
C GLU A 192 14.02 -12.77 3.82
N ASN A 193 14.33 -13.56 2.79
CA ASN A 193 15.33 -13.21 1.78
C ASN A 193 14.97 -11.96 0.95
N GLU A 194 13.67 -11.64 0.84
CA GLU A 194 13.18 -10.40 0.22
C GLU A 194 13.26 -9.17 1.16
N GLY A 195 13.71 -9.35 2.40
CA GLY A 195 13.91 -8.28 3.39
C GLY A 195 12.71 -8.05 4.31
N ALA A 196 11.79 -9.01 4.42
CA ALA A 196 10.58 -8.88 5.23
C ALA A 196 10.81 -8.71 6.74
N THR A 197 12.00 -9.02 7.24
CA THR A 197 12.39 -8.75 8.64
C THR A 197 12.38 -7.26 8.98
N GLN A 198 12.45 -6.37 7.97
CA GLN A 198 12.30 -4.93 8.20
C GLN A 198 10.85 -4.46 8.21
N LEU A 199 9.95 -5.21 7.56
CA LEU A 199 8.52 -4.93 7.58
C LEU A 199 7.85 -5.46 8.86
N PHE A 200 8.22 -6.67 9.30
CA PHE A 200 7.59 -7.30 10.47
C PHE A 200 8.34 -6.99 11.76
N GLY A 201 7.73 -6.22 12.65
CA GLY A 201 8.32 -5.78 13.91
C GLY A 201 7.61 -4.57 14.50
N GLU A 202 8.16 -4.03 15.59
CA GLU A 202 7.58 -2.91 16.33
C GLU A 202 8.48 -1.65 16.36
N PRO A 203 7.89 -0.45 16.54
CA PRO A 203 6.45 -0.22 16.63
C PRO A 203 5.77 -0.38 15.27
N SER A 204 4.63 -1.07 15.25
CA SER A 204 3.79 -1.15 14.06
C SER A 204 3.15 0.21 13.78
N LEU A 205 2.85 0.46 12.51
CA LEU A 205 2.23 1.71 12.10
C LEU A 205 0.86 1.88 12.78
N ASN A 206 0.71 2.99 13.49
CA ASN A 206 -0.61 3.47 13.86
C ASN A 206 -1.25 4.20 12.68
N LEU A 207 -2.36 3.67 12.17
CA LEU A 207 -3.09 4.25 11.04
C LEU A 207 -3.54 5.71 11.30
N ASP A 208 -3.84 6.08 12.54
CA ASP A 208 -4.23 7.45 12.90
C ASP A 208 -3.14 8.47 12.55
N ASP A 209 -1.87 8.07 12.54
CA ASP A 209 -0.76 8.93 12.14
C ASP A 209 -0.82 9.30 10.66
N TRP A 210 -1.40 8.44 9.81
CA TRP A 210 -1.62 8.73 8.39
C TRP A 210 -2.87 9.56 8.14
N LEU A 211 -3.79 9.62 9.09
CA LEU A 211 -5.03 10.38 8.99
C LEU A 211 -4.88 11.84 9.49
N GLN A 212 -3.65 12.25 9.82
CA GLN A 212 -3.37 13.57 10.38
C GLN A 212 -3.48 14.71 9.36
N THR A 213 -3.67 15.91 9.89
CA THR A 213 -3.58 17.18 9.15
C THR A 213 -2.52 18.08 9.80
N ARG A 214 -1.87 18.93 9.00
CA ARG A 214 -0.94 19.98 9.47
C ARG A 214 -1.40 21.30 8.87
N ASP A 215 -1.68 22.30 9.70
CA ASP A 215 -2.22 23.61 9.30
C ASP A 215 -3.50 23.53 8.44
N GLY A 216 -4.39 22.59 8.76
CA GLY A 216 -5.63 22.35 8.03
C GLY A 216 -5.48 21.63 6.70
N LYS A 217 -4.23 21.34 6.26
CA LYS A 217 -3.94 20.50 5.09
C LYS A 217 -3.76 19.03 5.49
N GLY A 218 -4.29 18.11 4.71
CA GLY A 218 -4.09 16.67 4.90
C GLY A 218 -2.62 16.31 4.65
N VAL A 219 -2.02 15.52 5.54
CA VAL A 219 -0.64 15.07 5.36
C VAL A 219 -0.55 14.14 4.16
N ILE A 220 0.45 14.35 3.30
CA ILE A 220 0.78 13.45 2.19
C ILE A 220 1.85 12.48 2.65
N ASN A 221 1.43 11.24 2.93
CA ASN A 221 2.29 10.12 3.29
C ASN A 221 2.89 9.52 2.02
N ILE A 222 4.21 9.62 1.84
CA ILE A 222 4.90 9.09 0.68
C ILE A 222 5.73 7.88 1.10
N LEU A 223 5.36 6.70 0.61
CA LEU A 223 6.18 5.49 0.74
C LEU A 223 7.24 5.46 -0.36
N ASN A 224 8.51 5.60 0.01
CA ASN A 224 9.60 5.36 -0.92
C ASN A 224 9.66 3.86 -1.26
N SER A 225 9.38 3.52 -2.52
CA SER A 225 9.32 2.14 -3.00
C SER A 225 10.36 1.84 -4.07
N GLU A 226 11.36 2.72 -4.28
CA GLU A 226 12.47 2.52 -5.24
C GLU A 226 13.17 1.16 -5.03
N LYS A 227 13.33 0.73 -3.77
CA LYS A 227 13.87 -0.59 -3.42
C LYS A 227 12.80 -1.65 -3.33
N LEU A 228 11.67 -1.33 -2.69
CA LEU A 228 10.58 -2.26 -2.36
C LEU A 228 9.98 -2.92 -3.61
N ILE A 229 9.95 -2.21 -4.74
CA ILE A 229 9.51 -2.77 -6.03
C ILE A 229 10.29 -4.01 -6.47
N ASN A 230 11.55 -4.16 -6.04
CA ASN A 230 12.36 -5.35 -6.37
C ASN A 230 12.01 -6.56 -5.50
N SER A 231 11.09 -6.39 -4.53
CA SER A 231 10.54 -7.42 -3.65
C SER A 231 9.01 -7.49 -3.82
N PRO A 232 8.47 -8.03 -4.94
CA PRO A 232 7.04 -7.96 -5.27
C PRO A 232 6.14 -8.62 -4.24
N THR A 233 6.61 -9.71 -3.61
CA THR A 233 5.88 -10.39 -2.54
C THR A 233 5.76 -9.46 -1.34
N LEU A 234 6.86 -8.84 -0.92
CA LEU A 234 6.87 -7.89 0.19
C LEU A 234 6.00 -6.65 -0.07
N TYR A 235 6.06 -6.10 -1.28
CA TYR A 235 5.20 -4.99 -1.70
C TYR A 235 3.71 -5.38 -1.60
N SER A 236 3.35 -6.55 -2.13
CA SER A 236 1.99 -7.08 -2.05
C SER A 236 1.54 -7.33 -0.62
N ALA A 237 2.44 -7.80 0.26
CA ALA A 237 2.18 -8.00 1.68
C ALA A 237 1.79 -6.69 2.36
N PHE A 238 2.62 -5.66 2.19
CA PHE A 238 2.40 -4.33 2.73
C PHE A 238 1.05 -3.75 2.25
N LEU A 239 0.77 -3.85 0.94
CA LEU A 239 -0.48 -3.33 0.38
C LEU A 239 -1.72 -4.03 0.92
N LEU A 240 -1.68 -5.36 1.01
CA LEU A 240 -2.78 -6.14 1.58
C LEU A 240 -3.03 -5.80 3.03
N TRP A 241 -1.95 -5.70 3.82
CA TRP A 241 -2.03 -5.29 5.21
C TRP A 241 -2.66 -3.89 5.30
N LEU A 242 -2.13 -2.89 4.60
CA LEU A 242 -2.65 -1.52 4.62
C LEU A 242 -4.15 -1.46 4.28
N MET A 243 -4.55 -2.16 3.22
CA MET A 243 -5.94 -2.23 2.80
C MET A 243 -6.86 -2.89 3.84
N SER A 244 -6.36 -3.93 4.51
CA SER A 244 -7.11 -4.64 5.55
C SER A 244 -7.19 -3.80 6.83
N GLU A 245 -6.08 -3.20 7.25
CA GLU A 245 -5.97 -2.27 8.37
C GLU A 245 -6.96 -1.10 8.23
N LEU A 246 -7.00 -0.48 7.05
CA LEU A 246 -7.98 0.57 6.75
C LEU A 246 -9.42 0.06 6.83
N PHE A 247 -9.69 -1.16 6.34
CA PHE A 247 -11.04 -1.71 6.35
C PHE A 247 -11.51 -2.06 7.78
N GLU A 248 -10.63 -2.58 8.62
CA GLU A 248 -10.94 -3.00 9.98
C GLU A 248 -11.05 -1.82 10.94
N ASN A 249 -10.12 -0.86 10.87
CA ASN A 249 -10.05 0.24 11.83
C ASN A 249 -10.88 1.46 11.46
N LEU A 250 -11.12 1.74 10.17
CA LEU A 250 -11.96 2.87 9.82
C LEU A 250 -13.45 2.56 10.07
N PRO A 251 -14.24 3.52 10.58
CA PRO A 251 -15.67 3.34 10.71
C PRO A 251 -16.36 3.40 9.35
N GLU A 252 -17.49 2.70 9.21
CA GLU A 252 -18.38 2.88 8.06
C GLU A 252 -19.02 4.28 8.10
N VAL A 253 -18.90 5.02 7.01
CA VAL A 253 -19.41 6.40 6.90
C VAL A 253 -20.33 6.63 5.71
N GLY A 254 -20.59 5.60 4.90
CA GLY A 254 -21.51 5.67 3.77
C GLY A 254 -21.00 6.62 2.68
N ASP A 255 -21.76 7.67 2.39
CA ASP A 255 -21.43 8.69 1.37
C ASP A 255 -21.02 10.01 2.05
N PRO A 256 -19.75 10.18 2.45
CA PRO A 256 -19.28 11.40 3.09
C PRO A 256 -19.20 12.57 2.10
N GLU A 257 -19.23 13.81 2.59
CA GLU A 257 -19.14 15.02 1.76
C GLU A 257 -17.81 15.12 0.99
N LYS A 258 -16.74 14.55 1.57
CA LYS A 258 -15.41 14.36 0.99
C LYS A 258 -14.78 13.08 1.52
N PRO A 259 -13.79 12.49 0.83
CA PRO A 259 -13.07 11.32 1.35
C PRO A 259 -12.41 11.60 2.70
N LYS A 260 -12.28 10.57 3.53
CA LYS A 260 -11.47 10.59 4.75
C LYS A 260 -9.99 10.36 4.48
N PHE A 261 -9.69 9.64 3.41
CA PHE A 261 -8.35 9.27 3.01
C PHE A 261 -8.32 8.96 1.51
N VAL A 262 -7.20 9.24 0.85
CA VAL A 262 -7.03 8.89 -0.57
C VAL A 262 -5.68 8.21 -0.78
N MET A 263 -5.68 7.08 -1.48
CA MET A 263 -4.47 6.33 -1.82
C MET A 263 -4.21 6.39 -3.32
N PHE A 264 -2.94 6.56 -3.70
CA PHE A 264 -2.47 6.40 -5.06
C PHE A 264 -1.40 5.32 -5.14
N PHE A 265 -1.61 4.39 -6.07
CA PHE A 265 -0.66 3.33 -6.40
C PHE A 265 -0.01 3.66 -7.74
N ASP A 266 1.19 4.26 -7.71
CA ASP A 266 2.01 4.40 -8.92
C ASP A 266 2.55 3.05 -9.36
N GLU A 267 2.61 2.87 -10.67
CA GLU A 267 2.90 1.57 -11.30
C GLU A 267 2.01 0.44 -10.74
N ALA A 268 0.70 0.69 -10.68
CA ALA A 268 -0.31 -0.22 -10.16
C ALA A 268 -0.28 -1.65 -10.73
N HIS A 269 0.30 -1.85 -11.93
CA HIS A 269 0.48 -3.17 -12.53
C HIS A 269 1.29 -4.12 -11.63
N LEU A 270 2.22 -3.60 -10.82
CA LEU A 270 3.06 -4.38 -9.91
C LEU A 270 2.27 -5.11 -8.81
N ILE A 271 1.06 -4.65 -8.53
CA ILE A 271 0.14 -5.29 -7.57
C ILE A 271 -0.43 -6.58 -8.15
N PHE A 272 -0.55 -6.65 -9.47
CA PHE A 272 -1.30 -7.69 -10.19
C PHE A 272 -0.40 -8.60 -11.03
N ASP A 273 0.78 -8.13 -11.44
CA ASP A 273 1.75 -8.89 -12.21
C ASP A 273 2.25 -10.10 -11.40
N ASP A 274 2.08 -11.29 -11.96
CA ASP A 274 2.42 -12.59 -11.35
C ASP A 274 1.80 -12.84 -9.96
N ALA A 275 0.81 -12.03 -9.57
CA ALA A 275 0.08 -12.16 -8.32
C ALA A 275 -0.78 -13.44 -8.32
N PRO A 276 -0.76 -14.25 -7.25
CA PRO A 276 -1.68 -15.36 -7.11
C PRO A 276 -3.13 -14.89 -7.25
N LYS A 277 -3.99 -15.68 -7.91
CA LYS A 277 -5.40 -15.32 -8.10
C LYS A 277 -6.10 -14.91 -6.80
N ALA A 278 -5.81 -15.63 -5.72
CA ALA A 278 -6.44 -15.37 -4.42
C ALA A 278 -6.01 -14.03 -3.81
N LEU A 279 -4.81 -13.52 -4.15
CA LEU A 279 -4.37 -12.17 -3.81
C LEU A 279 -5.18 -11.14 -4.61
N VAL A 280 -5.27 -11.32 -5.93
CA VAL A 280 -6.05 -10.42 -6.82
C VAL A 280 -7.52 -10.31 -6.37
N ASP A 281 -8.15 -11.44 -6.09
CA ASP A 281 -9.55 -11.51 -5.62
C ASP A 281 -9.73 -10.73 -4.29
N LYS A 282 -8.74 -10.79 -3.40
CA LYS A 282 -8.76 -10.04 -2.13
C LYS A 282 -8.60 -8.53 -2.34
N VAL A 283 -7.67 -8.11 -3.20
CA VAL A 283 -7.51 -6.69 -3.56
C VAL A 283 -8.82 -6.14 -4.15
N GLU A 284 -9.45 -6.88 -5.06
CA GLU A 284 -10.74 -6.50 -5.62
C GLU A 284 -11.82 -6.34 -4.54
N GLN A 285 -11.91 -7.30 -3.63
CA GLN A 285 -12.86 -7.23 -2.53
C GLN A 285 -12.62 -5.99 -1.67
N VAL A 286 -11.37 -5.68 -1.32
CA VAL A 286 -11.09 -4.53 -0.46
C VAL A 286 -11.35 -3.21 -1.19
N VAL A 287 -10.92 -3.05 -2.45
CA VAL A 287 -11.24 -1.85 -3.26
C VAL A 287 -12.74 -1.59 -3.28
N ARG A 288 -13.55 -2.64 -3.48
CA ARG A 288 -15.02 -2.52 -3.46
C ARG A 288 -15.58 -2.08 -2.11
N LEU A 289 -15.02 -2.57 -1.01
CA LEU A 289 -15.55 -2.35 0.34
C LEU A 289 -15.06 -1.04 0.97
N ILE A 290 -13.81 -0.64 0.71
CA ILE A 290 -13.17 0.50 1.38
C ILE A 290 -13.84 1.84 1.04
N ARG A 291 -14.61 1.90 -0.05
CA ARG A 291 -15.45 3.04 -0.39
C ARG A 291 -16.42 3.41 0.74
N SER A 292 -17.06 2.44 1.38
CA SER A 292 -18.02 2.70 2.49
C SER A 292 -17.34 3.27 3.73
N LYS A 293 -16.02 3.10 3.85
CA LYS A 293 -15.15 3.70 4.87
C LYS A 293 -14.71 5.13 4.51
N GLY A 294 -15.12 5.63 3.34
CA GLY A 294 -14.76 6.97 2.86
C GLY A 294 -13.37 7.06 2.25
N VAL A 295 -12.78 5.94 1.81
CA VAL A 295 -11.44 5.91 1.22
C VAL A 295 -11.50 5.91 -0.31
N GLY A 296 -10.76 6.83 -0.94
CA GLY A 296 -10.53 6.84 -2.39
C GLY A 296 -9.28 6.05 -2.76
N VAL A 297 -9.33 5.35 -3.89
CA VAL A 297 -8.19 4.57 -4.41
C VAL A 297 -7.97 4.92 -5.87
N TYR A 298 -6.77 5.35 -6.21
CA TYR A 298 -6.40 5.76 -7.56
C TYR A 298 -5.26 4.91 -8.08
N PHE A 299 -5.53 4.11 -9.10
CA PHE A 299 -4.49 3.32 -9.75
C PHE A 299 -3.83 4.14 -10.85
N VAL A 300 -2.51 4.21 -10.82
CA VAL A 300 -1.71 4.90 -11.84
C VAL A 300 -0.89 3.87 -12.58
N THR A 301 -1.13 3.72 -13.88
CA THR A 301 -0.51 2.67 -14.70
C THR A 301 -0.13 3.20 -16.07
N GLN A 302 0.77 2.53 -16.77
CA GLN A 302 1.11 2.90 -18.15
C GLN A 302 0.02 2.50 -19.13
N ASN A 303 -0.61 1.34 -18.92
CA ASN A 303 -1.63 0.79 -19.78
C ASN A 303 -2.80 0.24 -18.94
N PRO A 304 -4.06 0.61 -19.25
CA PRO A 304 -5.22 0.08 -18.55
C PRO A 304 -5.33 -1.44 -18.58
N LEU A 305 -4.81 -2.10 -19.62
CA LEU A 305 -4.81 -3.57 -19.74
C LEU A 305 -3.94 -4.29 -18.71
N ASP A 306 -3.08 -3.57 -18.00
CA ASP A 306 -2.25 -4.14 -16.93
C ASP A 306 -3.04 -4.27 -15.61
N LEU A 307 -4.30 -3.84 -15.58
CA LEU A 307 -5.21 -3.99 -14.43
C LEU A 307 -6.31 -5.02 -14.74
N PRO A 308 -6.75 -5.83 -13.76
CA PRO A 308 -7.89 -6.72 -13.94
C PRO A 308 -9.17 -5.96 -14.31
N GLU A 309 -9.99 -6.55 -15.18
CA GLU A 309 -11.26 -5.96 -15.63
C GLU A 309 -12.21 -5.65 -14.46
N SER A 310 -12.22 -6.52 -13.44
CA SER A 310 -13.04 -6.33 -12.24
C SER A 310 -12.62 -5.10 -11.43
N ILE A 311 -11.31 -4.82 -11.35
CA ILE A 311 -10.77 -3.59 -10.75
C ILE A 311 -11.14 -2.38 -11.61
N LEU A 312 -10.90 -2.43 -12.92
CA LEU A 312 -11.26 -1.35 -13.85
C LEU A 312 -12.74 -0.98 -13.74
N GLY A 313 -13.63 -1.95 -13.54
CA GLY A 313 -15.06 -1.73 -13.34
C GLY A 313 -15.42 -0.97 -12.07
N GLN A 314 -14.55 -0.92 -11.05
CA GLN A 314 -14.74 -0.13 -9.83
C GLN A 314 -14.27 1.31 -9.96
N LEU A 315 -13.50 1.67 -11.00
CA LEU A 315 -12.86 2.97 -11.15
C LEU A 315 -13.80 3.97 -11.83
N GLY A 316 -14.38 4.86 -11.04
CA GLY A 316 -15.35 5.85 -11.51
C GLY A 316 -14.73 7.05 -12.22
N ASN A 317 -13.64 7.60 -11.68
CA ASN A 317 -12.95 8.76 -12.27
C ASN A 317 -11.85 8.30 -13.23
N ARG A 318 -11.80 8.80 -14.46
CA ARG A 318 -10.86 8.36 -15.50
C ARG A 318 -10.09 9.52 -16.10
N ILE A 319 -8.77 9.40 -16.10
CA ILE A 319 -7.84 10.35 -16.70
C ILE A 319 -6.85 9.56 -17.55
N GLN A 320 -6.98 9.66 -18.87
CA GLN A 320 -6.15 8.94 -19.84
C GLN A 320 -5.26 9.93 -20.58
N HIS A 321 -3.97 9.90 -20.27
CA HIS A 321 -2.93 10.57 -21.04
C HIS A 321 -2.63 9.79 -22.32
N ALA A 322 -1.80 10.37 -23.19
CA ALA A 322 -1.43 9.77 -24.46
C ALA A 322 -0.94 8.31 -24.32
N LEU A 323 -1.38 7.45 -25.24
CA LEU A 323 -0.79 6.12 -25.43
C LEU A 323 -0.06 6.09 -26.77
N ARG A 324 1.02 5.32 -26.80
CA ARG A 324 1.69 4.97 -28.06
C ARG A 324 0.90 3.82 -28.68
N ALA A 325 0.86 3.74 -30.02
CA ALA A 325 0.12 2.72 -30.77
C ALA A 325 1.02 2.01 -31.80
N PHE A 326 2.24 1.62 -31.39
CA PHE A 326 3.25 1.06 -32.31
C PHE A 326 3.12 -0.45 -32.47
N THR A 327 2.66 -1.16 -31.44
CA THR A 327 2.53 -2.61 -31.43
C THR A 327 1.05 -3.06 -31.48
N PRO A 328 0.76 -4.33 -31.83
CA PRO A 328 -0.59 -4.88 -31.71
C PRO A 328 -1.12 -4.84 -30.27
N ARG A 329 -0.26 -4.98 -29.26
CA ARG A 329 -0.66 -4.84 -27.84
C ARG A 329 -1.07 -3.40 -27.56
N ASP A 330 -0.33 -2.43 -28.08
CA ASP A 330 -0.65 -1.02 -27.93
C ASP A 330 -1.98 -0.64 -28.58
N GLN A 331 -2.26 -1.18 -29.77
CA GLN A 331 -3.55 -0.96 -30.45
C GLN A 331 -4.71 -1.52 -29.64
N LYS A 332 -4.53 -2.71 -29.02
CA LYS A 332 -5.51 -3.25 -28.07
C LYS A 332 -5.67 -2.37 -26.85
N ALA A 333 -4.58 -1.79 -26.33
CA ALA A 333 -4.62 -0.87 -25.21
C ALA A 333 -5.42 0.39 -25.51
N VAL A 334 -5.17 1.02 -26.67
CA VAL A 334 -5.93 2.19 -27.14
C VAL A 334 -7.42 1.85 -27.25
N LYS A 335 -7.73 0.71 -27.87
CA LYS A 335 -9.12 0.25 -28.02
C LYS A 335 -9.78 0.04 -26.65
N ALA A 336 -9.14 -0.73 -25.76
CA ALA A 336 -9.68 -1.01 -24.43
C ALA A 336 -9.88 0.28 -23.63
N ALA A 337 -8.91 1.19 -23.63
CA ALA A 337 -9.02 2.49 -22.99
C ALA A 337 -10.22 3.29 -23.54
N SER A 338 -10.38 3.33 -24.88
CA SER A 338 -11.46 4.07 -25.53
C SER A 338 -12.86 3.56 -25.18
N GLU A 339 -13.02 2.25 -25.01
CA GLU A 339 -14.30 1.60 -24.68
C GLU A 339 -14.75 1.87 -23.23
N THR A 340 -13.84 2.34 -22.37
CA THR A 340 -14.16 2.62 -20.95
C THR A 340 -14.75 4.00 -20.70
N PHE A 341 -14.74 4.89 -21.70
CA PHE A 341 -15.23 6.25 -21.56
C PHE A 341 -16.71 6.37 -21.91
N ARG A 342 -17.42 7.25 -21.19
CA ARG A 342 -18.73 7.69 -21.66
C ARG A 342 -18.56 8.49 -22.95
N SER A 343 -19.34 8.14 -23.97
CA SER A 343 -19.25 8.74 -25.29
C SER A 343 -19.52 10.25 -25.28
N ASN A 344 -18.76 10.94 -26.12
CA ASN A 344 -18.97 12.33 -26.49
C ASN A 344 -19.00 12.41 -28.03
N PRO A 345 -20.08 12.89 -28.66
CA PRO A 345 -20.17 12.98 -30.12
C PRO A 345 -19.05 13.80 -30.78
N ASP A 346 -18.46 14.74 -30.04
CA ASP A 346 -17.44 15.65 -30.53
C ASP A 346 -16.02 15.10 -30.36
N VAL A 347 -15.85 13.91 -29.76
CA VAL A 347 -14.55 13.31 -29.44
C VAL A 347 -14.46 11.87 -29.95
N ASP A 348 -13.63 11.64 -30.96
CA ASP A 348 -13.15 10.29 -31.29
C ASP A 348 -12.05 9.91 -30.29
N VAL A 349 -12.44 9.14 -29.27
CA VAL A 349 -11.55 8.76 -28.16
C VAL A 349 -10.35 7.95 -28.65
N ALA A 350 -10.56 7.00 -29.56
CA ALA A 350 -9.48 6.13 -30.05
C ALA A 350 -8.45 6.94 -30.86
N GLN A 351 -8.91 7.88 -31.69
CA GLN A 351 -8.04 8.80 -32.40
C GLN A 351 -7.33 9.76 -31.43
N ALA A 352 -8.09 10.39 -30.53
CA ALA A 352 -7.58 11.37 -29.57
C ALA A 352 -6.45 10.81 -28.70
N ILE A 353 -6.62 9.61 -28.12
CA ILE A 353 -5.59 8.96 -27.27
C ILE A 353 -4.19 8.96 -27.92
N THR A 354 -4.14 8.78 -29.24
CA THR A 354 -2.87 8.70 -29.99
C THR A 354 -2.28 10.06 -30.38
N GLN A 355 -3.09 11.12 -30.30
CA GLN A 355 -2.75 12.48 -30.74
C GLN A 355 -2.50 13.45 -29.57
N LEU A 356 -2.88 13.07 -28.34
CA LEU A 356 -2.66 13.88 -27.14
C LEU A 356 -1.18 14.28 -27.00
N GLY A 357 -0.94 15.56 -26.78
CA GLY A 357 0.35 16.12 -26.39
C GLY A 357 0.68 15.88 -24.92
N ILE A 358 1.88 16.33 -24.51
CA ILE A 358 2.32 16.23 -23.11
C ILE A 358 1.43 17.14 -22.23
N GLY A 359 0.87 16.54 -21.18
CA GLY A 359 -0.03 17.23 -20.25
C GLY A 359 -1.45 17.42 -20.78
N GLU A 360 -1.78 16.88 -21.96
CA GLU A 360 -3.17 16.68 -22.40
C GLU A 360 -3.65 15.30 -21.97
N ALA A 361 -4.92 15.22 -21.60
CA ALA A 361 -5.58 13.98 -21.24
C ALA A 361 -7.03 13.97 -21.70
N LEU A 362 -7.55 12.77 -21.91
CA LEU A 362 -8.97 12.49 -21.93
C LEU A 362 -9.46 12.36 -20.49
N VAL A 363 -10.45 13.15 -20.12
CA VAL A 363 -10.96 13.25 -18.76
C VAL A 363 -12.44 12.92 -18.75
N SER A 364 -12.83 11.98 -17.91
CA SER A 364 -14.23 11.67 -17.58
C SER A 364 -14.31 11.45 -16.08
N VAL A 365 -14.99 12.35 -15.39
CA VAL A 365 -15.17 12.34 -13.94
C VAL A 365 -16.62 12.03 -13.62
N LEU A 366 -16.98 11.89 -12.35
CA LEU A 366 -18.36 11.61 -11.97
C LEU A 366 -19.16 12.89 -11.71
N ASP A 367 -20.41 12.91 -12.19
CA ASP A 367 -21.40 13.93 -11.85
C ASP A 367 -21.98 13.74 -10.44
N GLU A 368 -22.90 14.62 -10.03
CA GLU A 368 -23.53 14.55 -8.70
C GLU A 368 -24.33 13.28 -8.43
N LYS A 369 -24.75 12.56 -9.49
CA LYS A 369 -25.47 11.29 -9.42
C LYS A 369 -24.53 10.09 -9.47
N GLY A 370 -23.22 10.32 -9.56
CA GLY A 370 -22.21 9.28 -9.67
C GLY A 370 -22.14 8.66 -11.08
N MET A 371 -22.68 9.34 -12.10
CA MET A 371 -22.56 8.91 -13.49
C MET A 371 -21.32 9.54 -14.12
N PRO A 372 -20.52 8.81 -14.91
CA PRO A 372 -19.41 9.40 -15.65
C PRO A 372 -19.91 10.53 -16.55
N THR A 373 -19.20 11.64 -16.61
CA THR A 373 -19.44 12.73 -17.57
C THR A 373 -18.99 12.30 -18.95
N PRO A 374 -19.57 12.85 -20.04
CA PRO A 374 -18.99 12.68 -21.38
C PRO A 374 -17.50 13.01 -21.35
N VAL A 375 -16.70 12.21 -22.05
CA VAL A 375 -15.25 12.41 -22.08
C VAL A 375 -14.89 13.71 -22.80
N GLU A 376 -13.93 14.43 -22.24
CA GLU A 376 -13.43 15.70 -22.76
C GLU A 376 -11.92 15.62 -22.96
N ILE A 377 -11.39 16.32 -23.97
CA ILE A 377 -9.95 16.54 -24.13
C ILE A 377 -9.59 17.82 -23.36
N ALA A 378 -8.69 17.70 -22.40
CA ALA A 378 -8.31 18.81 -21.56
C ALA A 378 -6.82 18.78 -21.22
N TYR A 379 -6.30 19.97 -20.91
CA TYR A 379 -4.97 20.12 -20.34
C TYR A 379 -5.03 20.00 -18.82
N ILE A 380 -4.17 19.17 -18.25
CA ILE A 380 -4.03 19.02 -16.80
C ILE A 380 -3.38 20.27 -16.21
N TYR A 381 -3.94 20.76 -15.10
CA TYR A 381 -3.36 21.87 -14.36
C TYR A 381 -1.98 21.49 -13.79
N PRO A 382 -1.00 22.42 -13.80
CA PRO A 382 0.31 22.16 -13.25
C PRO A 382 0.22 21.92 -11.74
N PRO A 383 1.18 21.22 -11.11
CA PRO A 383 1.24 21.14 -9.66
C PRO A 383 1.73 22.46 -9.07
N LYS A 384 1.31 22.76 -7.84
CA LYS A 384 1.77 23.90 -7.03
C LYS A 384 3.11 23.62 -6.36
N SER A 385 3.48 22.36 -6.19
CA SER A 385 4.74 21.94 -5.59
C SER A 385 5.89 21.84 -6.59
N GLN A 386 7.10 21.67 -6.07
CA GLN A 386 8.30 21.44 -6.87
C GLN A 386 8.24 20.09 -7.60
N LEU A 387 8.42 20.10 -8.93
CA LEU A 387 8.49 18.86 -9.73
C LEU A 387 9.77 18.06 -9.48
N SER A 388 10.92 18.74 -9.41
CA SER A 388 12.21 18.07 -9.19
C SER A 388 12.21 17.33 -7.84
N PRO A 389 12.74 16.11 -7.76
CA PRO A 389 12.86 15.40 -6.49
C PRO A 389 13.86 16.11 -5.56
N LEU A 390 13.73 15.84 -4.26
CA LEU A 390 14.70 16.31 -3.27
C LEU A 390 16.05 15.62 -3.44
N LEU A 391 17.12 16.31 -3.03
CA LEU A 391 18.39 15.64 -2.79
C LEU A 391 18.26 14.66 -1.62
N LYS A 392 18.99 13.54 -1.65
CA LYS A 392 18.96 12.53 -0.58
C LYS A 392 19.27 13.14 0.80
N THR A 393 20.23 14.04 0.88
CA THR A 393 20.60 14.75 2.11
C THR A 393 19.47 15.62 2.65
N GLU A 394 18.74 16.31 1.77
CA GLU A 394 17.57 17.11 2.14
C GLU A 394 16.42 16.22 2.61
N ARG A 395 16.12 15.14 1.88
CA ARG A 395 15.09 14.17 2.27
C ARG A 395 15.36 13.62 3.68
N ASN A 396 16.58 13.19 3.95
CA ASN A 396 16.97 12.66 5.26
C ASN A 396 16.84 13.69 6.39
N LEU A 397 17.07 14.98 6.09
CA LEU A 397 16.84 16.04 7.06
C LEU A 397 15.35 16.17 7.39
N PHE A 398 14.47 16.21 6.38
CA PHE A 398 13.03 16.29 6.59
C PHE A 398 12.48 15.07 7.33
N VAL A 399 12.94 13.87 6.99
CA VAL A 399 12.57 12.63 7.71
C VAL A 399 12.87 12.76 9.20
N LYS A 400 14.09 13.17 9.56
CA LYS A 400 14.50 13.30 10.97
C LYS A 400 13.83 14.44 11.72
N GLN A 401 13.26 15.41 11.00
CA GLN A 401 12.50 16.53 11.56
C GLN A 401 11.01 16.22 11.71
N ASP A 402 10.52 15.12 11.11
CA ASP A 402 9.14 14.71 11.28
C ASP A 402 8.94 14.18 12.72
N ASP A 403 7.88 14.64 13.38
CA ASP A 403 7.58 14.29 14.78
C ASP A 403 7.46 12.78 14.98
N LEU A 404 6.97 12.06 13.95
CA LEU A 404 6.79 10.61 13.97
C LEU A 404 8.12 9.85 13.94
N TYR A 405 9.20 10.45 13.43
CA TYR A 405 10.47 9.75 13.26
C TYR A 405 11.02 9.22 14.58
N SER A 406 10.95 10.02 15.64
CA SER A 406 11.46 9.62 16.96
C SER A 406 10.82 8.33 17.48
N TYR A 407 9.51 8.17 17.25
CA TYR A 407 8.74 7.00 17.67
C TYR A 407 9.07 5.76 16.82
N TYR A 408 9.04 5.88 15.49
CA TYR A 408 9.23 4.73 14.59
C TYR A 408 10.70 4.37 14.32
N SER A 409 11.65 5.25 14.63
CA SER A 409 13.06 5.01 14.32
C SER A 409 13.70 3.90 15.16
N GLU A 410 13.23 3.70 16.39
CA GLU A 410 13.74 2.67 17.30
C GLU A 410 12.95 1.37 17.10
N TYR A 411 13.68 0.27 16.88
CA TYR A 411 13.07 -1.06 16.88
C TYR A 411 12.78 -1.47 18.32
N VAL A 412 11.57 -1.96 18.58
CA VAL A 412 11.17 -2.49 19.88
C VAL A 412 11.15 -4.02 19.79
N ASP A 413 11.96 -4.67 20.62
CA ASP A 413 11.99 -6.13 20.77
C ASP A 413 11.20 -6.48 22.04
N GLU A 414 9.88 -6.55 21.91
CA GLU A 414 8.99 -6.98 23.00
C GLU A 414 9.15 -8.48 23.31
N GLN A 415 8.72 -8.89 24.50
CA GLN A 415 8.68 -10.31 24.85
C GLN A 415 7.60 -11.00 24.01
N SER A 416 8.01 -11.85 23.08
CA SER A 416 7.13 -12.47 22.07
C SER A 416 7.10 -14.00 22.17
N ALA A 417 6.39 -14.65 21.26
CA ALA A 417 6.32 -16.11 21.21
C ALA A 417 7.70 -16.77 21.12
N TYR A 418 8.67 -16.17 20.43
CA TYR A 418 10.02 -16.74 20.33
C TYR A 418 10.72 -16.78 21.69
N GLU A 419 10.75 -15.66 22.42
CA GLU A 419 11.40 -15.58 23.73
C GLU A 419 10.73 -16.50 24.75
N ASP A 420 9.40 -16.52 24.78
CA ASP A 420 8.63 -17.30 25.75
C ASP A 420 8.79 -18.81 25.53
N LEU A 421 8.70 -19.27 24.29
CA LEU A 421 8.88 -20.69 23.98
C LEU A 421 10.31 -21.15 24.25
N LYS A 422 11.30 -20.29 23.99
CA LYS A 422 12.69 -20.58 24.31
C LYS A 422 12.91 -20.71 25.82
N GLN A 423 12.37 -19.80 26.62
CA GLN A 423 12.43 -19.88 28.08
C GLN A 423 11.75 -21.15 28.61
N GLN A 424 10.60 -21.53 28.06
CA GLN A 424 9.92 -22.78 28.43
C GLN A 424 10.78 -24.00 28.14
N LEU A 425 11.39 -24.07 26.95
CA LEU A 425 12.27 -25.18 26.57
C LEU A 425 13.52 -25.27 27.46
N GLU A 426 14.13 -24.13 27.79
CA GLU A 426 15.28 -24.08 28.69
C GLU A 426 14.91 -24.54 30.11
N ALA A 427 13.73 -24.14 30.62
CA ALA A 427 13.22 -24.59 31.91
C ALA A 427 12.93 -26.10 31.95
N GLU A 428 12.32 -26.66 30.90
CA GLU A 428 12.09 -28.11 30.77
C GLU A 428 13.40 -28.89 30.72
N GLN A 429 14.40 -28.40 29.98
CA GLN A 429 15.72 -29.05 29.91
C GLN A 429 16.45 -29.03 31.25
N GLN A 430 16.36 -27.93 31.99
CA GLN A 430 16.93 -27.82 33.34
C GLN A 430 16.26 -28.81 34.30
N GLN A 431 14.91 -28.90 34.30
CA GLN A 431 14.19 -29.88 35.12
C GLN A 431 14.57 -31.33 34.79
N ILE A 432 14.65 -31.68 33.51
CA ILE A 432 15.08 -33.03 33.08
C ILE A 432 16.52 -33.32 33.51
N GLN A 433 17.39 -32.31 33.52
CA GLN A 433 18.77 -32.47 33.97
C GLN A 433 18.85 -32.63 35.49
N GLU A 434 18.10 -31.83 36.26
CA GLU A 434 18.00 -31.95 37.72
C GLU A 434 17.42 -33.31 38.14
N GLU A 435 16.36 -33.80 37.48
CA GLU A 435 15.79 -35.13 37.73
C GLU A 435 16.79 -36.26 37.42
N LYS A 436 17.61 -36.10 36.38
CA LYS A 436 18.67 -37.06 36.05
C LYS A 436 19.78 -37.05 37.09
N GLU A 437 20.24 -35.87 37.50
CA GLU A 437 21.28 -35.71 38.52
C GLU A 437 20.82 -36.22 39.90
N GLU A 438 19.56 -35.99 40.28
CA GLU A 438 18.97 -36.60 41.48
C GLU A 438 18.89 -38.13 41.39
N SER A 439 18.46 -38.67 40.23
CA SER A 439 18.37 -40.11 40.03
C SER A 439 19.73 -40.82 40.04
N GLU A 440 20.77 -40.21 39.48
CA GLU A 440 22.15 -40.71 39.51
C GLU A 440 22.78 -40.57 40.90
N GLY A 441 22.49 -39.48 41.63
CA GLY A 441 22.91 -39.29 43.02
C GLY A 441 22.31 -40.32 43.98
N LEU A 442 21.02 -40.66 43.82
CA LEU A 442 20.35 -41.71 44.58
C LEU A 442 20.92 -43.12 44.29
N LEU A 443 21.20 -43.44 43.03
CA LEU A 443 21.85 -44.71 42.65
C LEU A 443 23.30 -44.80 43.16
N GLY A 444 24.07 -43.70 43.10
CA GLY A 444 25.42 -43.62 43.66
C GLY A 444 25.45 -43.79 45.19
N GLY A 445 24.48 -43.22 45.91
CA GLY A 445 24.33 -43.40 47.36
C GLY A 445 23.97 -44.82 47.79
N ILE A 446 23.13 -45.52 47.01
CA ILE A 446 22.77 -46.92 47.26
C ILE A 446 23.96 -47.86 46.99
N ILE A 447 24.77 -47.60 45.96
CA ILE A 447 25.97 -48.40 45.67
C ILE A 447 27.09 -48.15 46.69
N ALA A 448 27.21 -46.93 47.24
CA ALA A 448 28.21 -46.62 48.27
C ALA A 448 27.84 -47.13 49.67
N SER A 449 26.60 -47.59 49.89
CA SER A 449 26.10 -48.11 51.17
C SER A 449 25.97 -49.64 51.23
N ILE A 450 26.35 -50.34 50.16
CA ILE A 450 26.55 -51.80 50.08
C ILE A 450 28.05 -52.06 50.14
#